data_AF-A0A1V0BHF5-F1
#
_entry.id   AF-A0A1V0BHF5-F1
#
_cell.length_a   1.000
_cell.length_b   1.000
_cell.length_c   1.000
_cell.angle_alpha   90.00
_cell.angle_beta   90.00
_cell.angle_gamma   90.00
#
_symmetry.space_group_name_H-M   'P 1'
#
loop_
_entity.id
_entity.type
_entity.pdbx_description
1 polymer ?
#
loop_
_entity_poly.entity_id
_entity_poly.type
_entity_poly.pdbx_seq_one_letter_code
_entity_poly.pdbx_strand_id
1 'polypeptide(L)' 'MRILVFVGAIIGAICLFASFFVAGAPQQAALAATACAFAVIPYVLFRVQSVATAEDQRKEIIDLLKQKS' A
#
# COMPACT_ATOMS: atom_id res chain seq x y z
N MET A 1 3.77 2.79 -8.87
CA MET A 1 3.12 2.28 -7.64
C MET A 1 3.59 2.91 -6.33
N ARG A 2 4.89 3.19 -6.12
CA ARG A 2 5.36 3.88 -4.88
C ARG A 2 4.61 5.18 -4.59
N ILE A 3 4.36 6.00 -5.61
CA ILE A 3 3.62 7.26 -5.49
C ILE A 3 2.19 7.03 -4.97
N LEU A 4 1.53 5.96 -5.44
CA LEU A 4 0.16 5.59 -5.04
C LEU A 4 0.09 5.18 -3.55
N VAL A 5 1.12 4.50 -3.04
CA VAL A 5 1.25 4.17 -1.62
C VAL A 5 1.47 5.43 -0.78
N PHE A 6 2.33 6.35 -1.24
CA PHE A 6 2.55 7.63 -0.55
C PHE A 6 1.29 8.49 -0.51
N VAL A 7 0.54 8.57 -1.60
CA VAL A 7 -0.73 9.31 -1.65
C VAL A 7 -1.76 8.68 -0.70
N GLY A 8 -1.90 7.34 -0.70
CA GLY A 8 -2.78 6.64 0.23
C GLY A 8 -2.40 6.84 1.70
N ALA A 9 -1.10 6.84 2.01
CA ALA A 9 -0.59 7.11 3.35
C ALA A 9 -0.87 8.54 3.83
N ILE A 10 -0.71 9.54 2.96
CA ILE A 10 -1.02 10.94 3.27
C ILE A 10 -2.52 11.12 3.52
N ILE A 11 -3.37 10.54 2.66
CA ILE A 11 -4.83 10.60 2.83
C ILE A 11 -5.25 9.90 4.12
N GLY A 12 -4.68 8.73 4.41
CA GLY A 12 -4.92 8.02 5.67
C GLY A 12 -4.52 8.84 6.90
N ALA A 13 -3.36 9.49 6.87
CA ALA A 13 -2.90 10.38 7.95
C ALA A 13 -3.84 11.57 8.16
N ILE A 14 -4.34 12.18 7.08
CA ILE A 14 -5.31 13.28 7.14
C ILE A 14 -6.63 12.81 7.76
N CYS A 15 -7.15 11.64 7.35
CA CYS A 15 -8.37 11.07 7.94
C CYS A 15 -8.21 10.76 9.43
N LEU A 16 -7.03 10.28 9.83
CA LEU A 16 -6.71 9.99 11.23
C LEU A 16 -6.62 11.29 12.06
N PHE A 17 -5.97 12.32 11.54
CA PHE A 17 -5.95 13.64 12.19
C PHE A 17 -7.33 14.27 12.27
N ALA A 18 -8.14 14.18 11.21
CA ALA A 18 -9.50 14.69 11.18
C ALA A 18 -10.40 14.01 12.23
N SER A 19 -10.15 12.74 12.58
CA SER A 19 -10.91 12.03 13.60
C SER A 19 -10.85 12.69 14.99
N PHE A 20 -9.76 13.40 15.34
CA PHE A 20 -9.67 14.14 16.61
C PHE A 20 -10.58 15.36 16.69
N PHE A 21 -11.01 15.90 15.54
CA PHE A 21 -11.84 17.11 15.46
C PHE A 21 -13.33 16.79 15.26
N VAL A 22 -13.71 15.51 15.17
CA VAL A 22 -15.11 15.10 14.97
C VAL A 22 -15.75 14.72 16.30
N ALA A 23 -16.93 15.30 16.56
CA ALA A 23 -17.73 15.02 17.75
C ALA A 23 -18.64 13.81 17.50
N GLY A 24 -18.38 12.72 18.23
CA GLY A 24 -19.21 11.52 18.26
C GLY A 24 -18.41 10.24 18.07
N ALA A 25 -18.56 9.31 19.03
CA ALA A 25 -17.89 8.01 19.02
C ALA A 25 -18.04 7.21 17.71
N PRO A 26 -19.22 7.13 17.06
CA PRO A 26 -19.36 6.38 15.81
C PRO A 26 -18.64 7.04 14.64
N GLN A 27 -18.63 8.38 14.55
CA GLN A 27 -17.92 9.07 13.46
C GLN A 27 -16.39 8.98 13.62
N GLN A 28 -15.88 9.06 14.85
CA GLN A 28 -14.46 8.86 15.13
C GLN A 28 -13.99 7.46 14.74
N ALA A 29 -14.77 6.43 15.09
CA ALA A 29 -14.47 5.04 14.72
C ALA A 29 -14.50 4.83 13.20
N ALA A 30 -15.47 5.42 12.50
CA ALA A 30 -15.57 5.33 11.04
C ALA A 30 -14.38 6.02 10.34
N LEU A 31 -13.95 7.20 10.82
CA LEU A 31 -12.78 7.92 10.29
C LEU A 31 -11.46 7.20 10.57
N ALA A 32 -11.30 6.59 11.75
CA ALA A 32 -10.15 5.76 12.06
C ALA A 32 -10.10 4.50 11.17
N ALA A 33 -11.25 3.85 10.95
CA ALA A 33 -11.34 2.68 10.08
C ALA A 33 -11.03 3.02 8.61
N THR A 34 -11.52 4.16 8.10
CA THR A 34 -11.19 4.61 6.75
C THR A 34 -9.72 5.00 6.61
N ALA A 35 -9.12 5.65 7.62
CA ALA A 35 -7.69 5.93 7.65
C ALA A 35 -6.85 4.65 7.55
N CYS A 36 -7.19 3.62 8.32
CA CYS A 36 -6.54 2.31 8.26
C CYS A 36 -6.73 1.64 6.89
N ALA A 37 -7.94 1.69 6.32
CA ALA A 37 -8.22 1.11 5.00
C ALA A 37 -7.40 1.79 3.89
N PHE A 38 -7.32 3.14 3.90
CA PHE A 38 -6.55 3.90 2.92
C PHE A 38 -5.03 3.72 3.06
N ALA A 39 -4.51 3.38 4.24
CA ALA A 39 -3.11 3.05 4.42
C ALA A 39 -2.78 1.60 4.00
N VAL A 40 -3.64 0.64 4.35
CA VAL A 40 -3.37 -0.79 4.18
C VAL A 40 -3.60 -1.25 2.74
N ILE A 41 -4.71 -0.86 2.10
CA ILE A 41 -5.08 -1.35 0.76
C ILE A 41 -4.00 -1.01 -0.30
N PRO A 42 -3.50 0.23 -0.40
CA PRO A 42 -2.45 0.56 -1.38
C PRO A 42 -1.12 -0.12 -1.07
N TYR A 43 -0.78 -0.29 0.21
CA TYR A 43 0.44 -0.95 0.63
C TYR A 43 0.44 -2.44 0.23
N VAL A 44 -0.67 -3.15 0.48
CA VAL A 44 -0.80 -4.58 0.12
C VAL A 44 -0.72 -4.76 -1.40
N LEU A 45 -1.42 -3.92 -2.18
CA LEU A 45 -1.34 -3.96 -3.64
C LEU A 45 0.07 -3.70 -4.16
N PHE A 46 0.78 -2.73 -3.58
CA PHE A 46 2.18 -2.48 -3.91
C PHE A 46 3.08 -3.65 -3.54
N ARG A 47 2.85 -4.28 -2.38
CA ARG A 47 3.65 -5.42 -1.94
C ARG A 47 3.47 -6.61 -2.87
N VAL A 48 2.23 -6.93 -3.25
CA VAL A 48 1.92 -8.02 -4.20
C VAL A 48 2.61 -7.77 -5.55
N GLN A 49 2.51 -6.56 -6.09
CA GLN A 49 3.19 -6.24 -7.35
C GLN A 49 4.72 -6.30 -7.20
N SER A 50 5.29 -5.80 -6.10
CA SER A 50 6.74 -5.85 -5.88
C SER A 50 7.27 -7.29 -5.81
N VAL A 51 6.49 -8.21 -5.21
CA VAL A 51 6.86 -9.63 -5.14
C VAL A 51 6.74 -10.28 -6.51
N ALA A 52 5.64 -10.03 -7.25
CA ALA A 52 5.47 -10.54 -8.60
C ALA A 52 6.62 -10.09 -9.53
N THR A 53 6.97 -8.80 -9.49
CA THR A 53 8.06 -8.25 -10.31
C THR A 53 9.42 -8.85 -9.92
N ALA A 54 9.64 -9.13 -8.63
CA ALA A 54 10.87 -9.76 -8.16
C ALA A 54 10.98 -11.22 -8.59
N GLU A 55 9.87 -11.96 -8.66
CA GLU A 55 9.85 -13.32 -9.19
C GLU A 55 10.11 -13.36 -10.70
N ASP A 56 9.52 -12.43 -11.45
CA ASP A 56 9.74 -12.31 -12.89
C ASP A 56 11.21 -11.98 -13.20
N GLN A 57 11.81 -11.02 -12.50
CA GLN A 57 13.25 -10.73 -12.63
C GLN A 57 14.12 -11.94 -12.31
N ARG A 58 13.74 -12.75 -11.32
CA ARG A 58 14.50 -13.94 -10.95
C ARG A 58 14.47 -15.00 -12.05
N LYS A 59 13.31 -15.20 -12.70
CA LYS A 59 13.16 -16.10 -13.85
C LYS A 59 13.98 -15.61 -15.04
N GLU A 60 13.92 -14.31 -15.33
CA GLU A 60 14.68 -13.70 -16.42
C GLU A 60 16.20 -13.88 -16.26
N ILE A 61 16.73 -13.70 -15.04
CA ILE A 61 18.16 -13.93 -14.74
C ILE A 61 18.53 -15.41 -14.91
N ILE A 62 17.68 -16.33 -14.47
CA ILE A 62 17.93 -17.78 -14.61
C ILE A 62 17.92 -18.20 -16.07
N ASP A 63 16.99 -17.67 -16.87
CA ASP A 63 16.91 -17.96 -18.31
C ASP A 63 18.11 -17.38 -19.07
N LEU A 64 18.55 -16.16 -18.74
CA LEU A 64 19.78 -15.58 -19.29
C LEU A 64 21.04 -16.37 -18.93
N LEU A 65 21.11 -16.93 -17.71
CA LEU A 65 22.22 -17.79 -17.29
C LEU A 65 22.20 -19.15 -18.00
N LYS A 66 21.01 -19.72 -18.24
CA LYS A 66 20.85 -20.96 -19.02
C LYS A 66 21.18 -20.78 -20.50
N GLN A 67 20.85 -19.64 -21.09
CA GLN A 67 21.14 -19.36 -22.50
C GLN A 67 22.64 -19.11 -22.77
N LYS A 68 23.41 -18.78 -21.73
CA LYS A 68 24.86 -18.49 -21.82
C LYS A 68 25.75 -19.71 -21.56
N SER A 69 25.19 -20.86 -21.18
CA SER A 69 25.89 -22.14 -21.02
C SER A 69 25.70 -23.05 -22.22
#